data_AF-A0A6N6MKS0-F1
#
_entry.id   AF-A0A6N6MKS0-F1
#
_cell.length_a   1.000
_cell.length_b   1.000
_cell.length_c   1.000
_cell.angle_alpha   90.00
_cell.angle_beta   90.00
_cell.angle_gamma   90.00
#
_symmetry.space_group_name_H-M   'P 1'
#
loop_
_entity.id
_entity.type
_entity.pdbx_description
1 polymer ?
#
loop_
_entity_poly.entity_id
_entity_poly.type
_entity_poly.pdbx_seq_one_letter_code
_entity_poly.pdbx_strand_id
1 'polypeptide(L)'
;MRAGAASCGSPGGAACPGARGEGAAAEALAGGQGTLATAKPLRTVGSFWPCATTLFDFVRRAMPFDAPQSLSGDATYAVSAYVLYRFGILAADAVLDPSTLPKVRMPNRDGFTADPRPDVPAPAR
;
A
#
# COMPACT_ATOMS: atom_id res chain seq x y z
N MET A 1 8.50 -32.99 12.09
CA MET A 1 9.67 -32.81 11.20
C MET A 1 9.41 -33.54 9.88
N ARG A 2 9.14 -32.80 8.80
CA ARG A 2 9.68 -33.07 7.46
C ARG A 2 9.30 -31.94 6.52
N ALA A 3 10.33 -31.25 6.06
CA ALA A 3 10.27 -30.29 4.97
C ALA A 3 9.92 -31.01 3.67
N GLY A 4 8.90 -30.52 2.98
CA GLY A 4 8.65 -30.83 1.57
C GLY A 4 9.05 -29.62 0.75
N ALA A 5 10.27 -29.64 0.20
CA ALA A 5 10.70 -28.70 -0.81
C ALA A 5 10.00 -29.04 -2.12
N ALA A 6 9.14 -28.15 -2.62
CA ALA A 6 8.64 -28.20 -3.98
C ALA A 6 9.56 -27.34 -4.86
N SER A 7 10.35 -27.99 -5.70
CA SER A 7 11.23 -27.35 -6.68
C SER A 7 10.41 -26.74 -7.82
N CYS A 8 10.78 -25.54 -8.24
CA CYS A 8 10.38 -24.94 -9.51
C CYS A 8 10.69 -25.91 -10.67
N GLY A 9 9.66 -26.26 -11.45
CA GLY A 9 9.82 -27.02 -12.68
C GLY A 9 8.67 -26.75 -13.64
N SER A 10 8.82 -25.74 -14.51
CA SER A 10 8.24 -25.67 -15.87
C SER A 10 8.72 -24.40 -16.59
N PRO A 11 8.98 -24.44 -17.92
CA PRO A 11 9.46 -23.30 -18.71
C PRO A 11 8.24 -22.54 -19.26
N GLY A 12 7.71 -21.61 -18.48
CA GLY A 12 6.58 -20.78 -18.89
C GLY A 12 6.41 -19.68 -17.87
N GLY A 13 6.63 -18.44 -18.31
CA GLY A 13 6.86 -17.29 -17.44
C GLY A 13 5.86 -17.13 -16.30
N ALA A 14 6.41 -16.99 -15.09
CA ALA A 14 5.95 -16.05 -14.08
C ALA A 14 7.04 -16.02 -13.01
N ALA A 15 7.74 -14.89 -12.89
CA ALA A 15 8.57 -14.62 -11.74
C ALA A 15 7.72 -14.85 -10.49
N CYS A 16 8.09 -15.81 -9.64
CA CYS A 16 7.41 -16.03 -8.38
C CYS A 16 7.58 -14.77 -7.53
N PRO A 17 6.53 -13.95 -7.32
CA PRO A 17 6.63 -12.84 -6.38
C PRO A 17 6.62 -13.48 -4.99
N GLY A 18 7.49 -13.01 -4.10
CA GLY A 18 7.59 -13.50 -2.72
C GLY A 18 6.21 -13.79 -2.14
N ALA A 19 5.96 -15.06 -1.82
CA ALA A 19 4.66 -15.63 -1.45
C ALA A 19 4.02 -15.02 -0.17
N ARG A 20 4.59 -13.94 0.36
CA ARG A 20 4.15 -13.21 1.55
C ARG A 20 3.88 -11.73 1.33
N GLY A 21 4.05 -11.20 0.11
CA GLY A 21 3.92 -9.76 -0.14
C GLY A 21 5.12 -8.96 0.39
N GLU A 22 6.23 -9.63 0.71
CA GLU A 22 7.53 -9.00 0.95
C GLU A 22 8.20 -8.87 -0.42
N GLY A 23 8.12 -7.65 -0.96
CA GLY A 23 8.64 -7.32 -2.28
C GLY A 23 10.16 -7.50 -2.36
N ALA A 24 10.62 -8.20 -3.39
CA ALA A 24 12.04 -8.29 -3.75
C ALA A 24 12.49 -7.18 -4.73
N ALA A 25 11.58 -6.25 -5.07
CA ALA A 25 11.84 -5.10 -5.95
C ALA A 25 10.84 -3.94 -5.74
N ALA A 26 9.65 -4.21 -5.18
CA ALA A 26 8.73 -3.21 -4.66
C ALA A 26 9.06 -2.94 -3.19
N GLU A 27 8.96 -1.68 -2.74
CA GLU A 27 9.02 -1.32 -1.32
C GLU A 27 8.20 -2.30 -0.48
N ALA A 28 8.65 -2.58 0.75
CA ALA A 28 7.98 -3.51 1.64
C ALA A 28 6.49 -3.18 1.67
N LEU A 29 5.65 -4.08 1.14
CA LEU A 29 4.22 -3.83 1.15
C LEU A 29 3.79 -3.93 2.60
N ALA A 30 4.04 -5.02 3.32
CA ALA A 30 3.62 -5.16 4.72
C ALA A 30 4.63 -4.63 5.77
N GLY A 31 4.11 -4.23 6.94
CA GLY A 31 4.92 -3.92 8.13
C GLY A 31 5.22 -2.43 8.34
N GLY A 32 6.20 -2.13 9.19
CA GLY A 32 6.71 -0.76 9.39
C GLY A 32 5.93 0.16 10.33
N GLN A 33 4.86 -0.34 10.99
CA GLN A 33 4.15 0.43 12.02
C GLN A 33 5.10 0.87 13.13
N GLY A 34 5.05 2.15 13.50
CA GLY A 34 5.91 2.73 14.56
C GLY A 34 7.39 2.87 14.19
N THR A 35 7.82 2.45 13.00
CA THR A 35 9.24 2.53 12.59
C THR A 35 9.62 3.90 12.04
N LEU A 36 8.66 4.79 11.79
CA LEU A 36 8.89 6.11 11.17
C LEU A 36 9.85 7.01 11.98
N ALA A 37 9.88 6.84 13.31
CA ALA A 37 10.78 7.59 14.20
C ALA A 37 12.17 6.95 14.38
N THR A 38 12.44 5.83 13.72
CA THR A 38 13.71 5.08 13.88
C THR A 38 14.72 5.47 12.80
N ALA A 39 15.99 5.10 13.01
CA ALA A 39 17.08 5.36 12.04
C ALA A 39 16.88 4.64 10.68
N LYS A 40 16.00 3.63 10.62
CA LYS A 40 15.68 2.89 9.39
C LYS A 40 14.17 2.76 9.26
N PRO A 41 13.46 3.83 8.87
CA PRO A 41 12.00 3.80 8.78
C PRO A 41 11.55 2.92 7.61
N LEU A 42 10.59 2.03 7.88
CA LEU A 42 9.91 1.23 6.87
C LEU A 42 8.63 1.95 6.47
N ARG A 43 8.66 2.55 5.28
CA ARG A 43 7.53 3.29 4.71
C ARG A 43 6.68 2.34 3.89
N THR A 44 5.51 2.02 4.40
CA THR A 44 4.54 1.10 3.80
C THR A 44 3.19 1.79 3.67
N VAL A 45 2.25 1.16 2.97
CA VAL A 45 0.86 1.64 2.89
C VAL A 45 0.26 1.80 4.29
N GLY A 46 0.51 0.83 5.17
CA GLY A 46 0.00 0.92 6.52
C GLY A 46 0.72 1.96 7.37
N SER A 47 2.03 2.15 7.19
CA SER A 47 2.83 2.96 8.14
C SER A 47 2.91 4.43 7.77
N PHE A 48 2.93 4.74 6.47
CA PHE A 48 3.24 6.09 5.99
C PHE A 48 2.02 6.83 5.43
N TRP A 49 1.07 6.15 4.80
CA TRP A 49 0.02 6.83 4.04
C TRP A 49 -1.02 7.48 4.98
N PRO A 50 -1.44 8.73 4.73
CA PRO A 50 -2.34 9.46 5.62
C PRO A 50 -3.82 9.10 5.43
N CYS A 51 -4.21 8.69 4.22
CA CYS A 51 -5.61 8.48 3.85
C CYS A 51 -5.80 7.20 3.03
N ALA A 52 -6.83 6.41 3.38
CA ALA A 52 -7.21 5.21 2.62
C ALA A 52 -7.75 5.56 1.21
N THR A 53 -8.30 6.76 1.04
CA THR A 53 -8.76 7.25 -0.27
C THR A 53 -7.61 7.40 -1.28
N THR A 54 -6.41 7.75 -0.83
CA THR A 54 -5.22 7.80 -1.69
C THR A 54 -4.84 6.41 -2.18
N LEU A 55 -4.96 5.39 -1.33
CA LEU A 55 -4.73 3.99 -1.73
C LEU A 55 -5.74 3.57 -2.80
N PHE A 56 -7.02 3.86 -2.60
CA PHE A 56 -8.06 3.54 -3.59
C PHE A 56 -7.78 4.22 -4.94
N ASP A 57 -7.42 5.50 -4.94
CA ASP A 57 -7.11 6.23 -6.17
C ASP A 57 -5.87 5.66 -6.87
N PHE A 58 -4.84 5.30 -6.10
CA PHE A 58 -3.64 4.63 -6.62
C PHE A 58 -3.96 3.27 -7.25
N VAL A 59 -4.73 2.41 -6.57
CA VAL A 59 -5.15 1.11 -7.11
C VAL A 59 -5.97 1.30 -8.39
N ARG A 60 -6.89 2.28 -8.41
CA ARG A 60 -7.73 2.55 -9.59
C ARG A 60 -6.94 3.03 -10.80
N ARG A 61 -5.91 3.86 -10.58
CA ARG A 61 -5.20 4.55 -11.67
C ARG A 61 -3.92 3.87 -12.12
N ALA A 62 -3.22 3.20 -11.20
CA ALA A 62 -1.88 2.68 -11.44
C ALA A 62 -1.78 1.16 -11.36
N MET A 63 -2.85 0.47 -10.94
CA MET A 63 -2.86 -1.00 -10.84
C MET A 63 -3.93 -1.62 -11.74
N PRO A 64 -3.71 -2.86 -12.22
CA PRO A 64 -2.42 -3.57 -12.27
C PRO A 64 -1.36 -2.84 -13.11
N PHE A 65 -0.08 -3.09 -12.83
CA PHE A 65 1.03 -2.37 -13.50
C PHE A 65 1.07 -2.62 -15.01
N ASP A 66 0.67 -3.81 -15.44
CA ASP A 66 0.57 -4.25 -16.83
C ASP A 66 -0.71 -3.76 -17.53
N ALA A 67 -1.74 -3.37 -16.76
CA ALA A 67 -3.03 -2.92 -17.28
C ALA A 67 -3.70 -1.86 -16.38
N PRO A 68 -3.17 -0.63 -16.30
CA PRO A 68 -3.75 0.42 -15.46
C PRO A 68 -5.21 0.71 -15.83
N GLN A 69 -6.05 1.06 -14.84
CA GLN A 69 -7.48 1.38 -15.02
C GLN A 69 -8.35 0.22 -15.54
N SER A 70 -7.85 -1.02 -15.56
CA SER A 70 -8.62 -2.19 -16.00
C SER A 70 -9.60 -2.73 -14.95
N LEU A 71 -9.46 -2.33 -13.68
CA LEU A 71 -10.31 -2.81 -12.58
C LEU A 71 -11.67 -2.09 -12.55
N SER A 72 -12.72 -2.85 -12.26
CA SER A 72 -14.04 -2.29 -11.95
C SER A 72 -14.03 -1.55 -10.60
N GLY A 73 -15.06 -0.73 -10.35
CA GLY A 73 -15.21 -0.03 -9.06
C GLY A 73 -15.21 -1.00 -7.88
N ASP A 74 -16.02 -2.04 -7.95
CA ASP A 74 -16.14 -3.06 -6.90
C ASP A 74 -14.84 -3.84 -6.70
N ALA A 75 -14.15 -4.20 -7.79
CA ALA A 75 -12.84 -4.85 -7.71
C ALA A 75 -11.81 -3.93 -7.03
N THR A 76 -11.84 -2.62 -7.31
CA THR A 76 -10.96 -1.63 -6.68
C THR A 76 -11.22 -1.53 -5.18
N TYR A 77 -12.49 -1.50 -4.75
CA TYR A 77 -12.85 -1.51 -3.33
C TYR A 77 -12.41 -2.81 -2.64
N ALA A 78 -12.64 -3.96 -3.26
CA ALA A 78 -12.24 -5.26 -2.71
C ALA A 78 -10.72 -5.38 -2.55
N VAL A 79 -9.95 -4.96 -3.56
CA VAL A 79 -8.48 -4.95 -3.48
C VAL A 79 -8.00 -3.99 -2.40
N SER A 80 -8.58 -2.79 -2.31
CA SER A 80 -8.24 -1.80 -1.28
C SER A 80 -8.55 -2.34 0.12
N ALA A 81 -9.69 -2.98 0.32
CA ALA A 81 -10.08 -3.59 1.58
C ALA A 81 -9.11 -4.70 1.99
N TYR A 82 -8.74 -5.57 1.04
CA TYR A 82 -7.77 -6.63 1.26
C TYR A 82 -6.41 -6.09 1.68
N VAL A 83 -5.92 -5.05 1.00
CA VAL A 83 -4.66 -4.38 1.35
C VAL A 83 -4.75 -3.85 2.78
N LEU A 84 -5.78 -3.07 3.12
CA LEU A 84 -5.94 -2.50 4.47
C LEU A 84 -6.08 -3.56 5.58
N TYR A 85 -6.76 -4.67 5.30
CA TYR A 85 -6.84 -5.83 6.20
C TYR A 85 -5.46 -6.45 6.46
N ARG A 86 -4.65 -6.63 5.41
CA ARG A 86 -3.28 -7.17 5.54
C ARG A 86 -2.36 -6.32 6.42
N PHE A 87 -2.69 -5.04 6.63
CA PHE A 87 -2.00 -4.13 7.55
C PHE A 87 -2.63 -4.02 8.94
N GLY A 88 -3.73 -4.73 9.20
CA GLY A 88 -4.47 -4.63 10.47
C GLY A 88 -5.20 -3.30 10.66
N ILE A 89 -5.50 -2.58 9.57
CA ILE A 89 -6.27 -1.32 9.63
C ILE A 89 -7.77 -1.59 9.56
N LEU A 90 -8.17 -2.62 8.80
CA LEU A 90 -9.53 -3.11 8.72
C LEU A 90 -9.64 -4.52 9.33
N ALA A 91 -10.80 -4.85 9.88
CA ALA A 91 -11.15 -6.21 10.26
C ALA A 91 -11.42 -7.07 9.01
N ALA A 92 -11.33 -8.40 9.15
CA ALA A 92 -11.51 -9.34 8.02
C ALA A 92 -12.93 -9.32 7.42
N ASP A 93 -13.92 -8.95 8.23
CA ASP A 93 -15.33 -8.86 7.90
C ASP A 93 -15.77 -7.44 7.49
N ALA A 94 -14.85 -6.46 7.50
CA ALA A 94 -15.16 -5.08 7.17
C ALA A 94 -15.45 -4.91 5.66
N VAL A 95 -16.55 -4.25 5.35
CA VAL A 95 -16.96 -3.92 3.97
C VAL A 95 -16.52 -2.50 3.63
N LEU A 96 -15.81 -2.36 2.51
CA LEU A 96 -15.34 -1.08 2.00
C LEU A 96 -16.21 -0.63 0.82
N ASP A 97 -16.74 0.59 0.91
CA ASP A 97 -17.63 1.20 -0.07
C ASP A 97 -17.38 2.74 -0.13
N PRO A 98 -18.03 3.48 -1.04
CA PRO A 98 -17.83 4.93 -1.16
C PRO A 98 -18.12 5.72 0.12
N SER A 99 -18.99 5.21 1.00
CA SER A 99 -19.39 5.82 2.26
C SER A 99 -18.51 5.43 3.45
N THR A 100 -17.88 4.25 3.41
CA THR A 100 -17.01 3.74 4.49
C THR A 100 -15.53 4.05 4.25
N LEU A 101 -15.08 4.08 2.99
CA LEU A 101 -13.68 4.37 2.63
C LEU A 101 -13.14 5.68 3.24
N PRO A 102 -13.85 6.83 3.18
CA PRO A 102 -13.35 8.08 3.77
C PRO A 102 -13.29 8.06 5.31
N LYS A 103 -14.01 7.13 5.94
CA LYS A 103 -14.09 6.99 7.41
C LYS A 103 -12.93 6.17 7.97
N VAL A 104 -12.22 5.43 7.13
CA VAL A 104 -11.04 4.65 7.54
C VAL A 104 -9.96 5.60 8.06
N ARG A 105 -9.56 5.42 9.32
CA ARG A 105 -8.46 6.17 9.95
C ARG A 105 -7.15 5.41 9.76
N MET A 106 -6.24 5.98 8.99
CA MET A 106 -4.88 5.46 8.85
C MET A 106 -4.02 5.84 10.06
N PRO A 107 -3.01 5.03 10.43
CA PRO A 107 -2.14 5.29 11.58
C PRO A 107 -1.35 6.61 11.49
N ASN A 108 -0.97 7.03 10.28
CA ASN A 108 -0.19 8.25 10.04
C ASN A 108 -1.03 9.42 9.51
N ARG A 109 -2.33 9.45 9.83
CA ARG A 109 -3.27 10.50 9.37
C ARG A 109 -2.74 11.91 9.62
N ASP A 110 -2.18 12.13 10.81
CA ASP A 110 -1.76 13.45 11.29
C ASP A 110 -0.23 13.64 11.24
N GLY A 111 0.50 12.73 10.59
CA GLY A 111 1.97 12.74 10.54
C GLY A 111 2.58 13.61 9.43
N PHE A 112 1.76 14.41 8.74
CA PHE A 112 2.20 15.31 7.67
C PHE A 112 1.95 16.76 8.07
N THR A 113 2.94 17.62 7.84
CA THR A 113 2.84 19.07 8.04
C THR A 113 3.09 19.76 6.71
N ALA A 114 2.41 20.90 6.49
CA ALA A 114 2.65 21.72 5.32
C ALA A 114 4.11 22.20 5.27
N ASP A 115 4.66 22.31 4.06
CA ASP A 115 5.99 22.86 3.86
C ASP A 115 6.02 24.33 4.32
N PRO A 116 6.87 24.70 5.31
CA PRO A 116 6.91 26.06 5.84
C PRO A 116 7.65 27.07 4.93
N ARG A 117 8.18 26.65 3.77
CA ARG A 117 8.91 27.49 2.82
C ARG A 117 7.96 28.42 2.01
N PRO A 118 8.38 29.62 1.57
CA PRO A 118 9.71 29.95 1.06
C PRO A 118 10.60 30.67 2.07
N ASP A 119 11.63 29.97 2.55
CA ASP A 119 12.83 30.58 3.14
C ASP A 119 13.75 31.20 2.07
N VAL A 120 13.50 30.90 0.79
CA VAL A 120 14.20 31.47 -0.37
C VAL A 120 13.26 32.43 -1.13
N PRO A 121 13.60 33.73 -1.26
CA PRO A 121 12.82 34.65 -2.08
C PRO A 121 12.69 34.12 -3.52
N ALA A 122 11.49 34.23 -4.10
CA ALA A 122 11.30 33.90 -5.51
C ALA A 122 12.31 34.71 -6.37
N PRO A 123 12.99 34.09 -7.35
CA PRO A 123 13.92 34.83 -8.21
C PRO A 123 13.17 35.98 -8.88
N ALA A 124 13.78 37.17 -8.87
CA ALA A 124 13.22 38.34 -9.53
C ALA A 124 13.01 38.01 -11.02
N ARG A 125 11.76 38.07 -11.47
CA ARG A 125 11.36 37.84 -12.86
C ARG A 125 11.67 39.05 -13.73
#